data_AF-A0A3D0VI94-F1
#
_entry.id   AF-A0A3D0VI94-F1
#
_cell.length_a   1.000
_cell.length_b   1.000
_cell.length_c   1.000
_cell.angle_alpha   90.00
_cell.angle_beta   90.00
_cell.angle_gamma   90.00
#
_symmetry.space_group_name_H-M   'P 1'
#
loop_
_entity.id
_entity.type
_entity.pdbx_description
1 polymer ?
#
loop_
_entity_poly.entity_id
_entity_poly.type
_entity_poly.pdbx_seq_one_letter_code
_entity_poly.pdbx_strand_id
1 'polypeptide(L)'
;PSFTVTGSNHVEWEKWSVDVGFDVREGVVLHNLAFQDGDRRRPIINRASIAEMVVPYGDPSPVRSWQNYFDTGEYLVGQYANSLELGCDCLGEITYLSPVISDAFGNPREIRNGICIHEEDWGILSKHSDLWTGINYTRRNRRLVISFFTTIGNYDYG
;
A
#
# COMPACT_ATOMS: atom_id res chain seq x y z
N PRO A 1 13.70 -2.15 -11.36
CA PRO A 1 13.30 -2.47 -9.97
C PRO A 1 13.82 -3.87 -9.55
N SER A 2 14.08 -4.08 -8.25
CA SER A 2 14.61 -5.35 -7.71
C SER A 2 13.52 -6.36 -7.34
N PHE A 3 12.25 -5.94 -7.37
CA PHE A 3 11.11 -6.83 -7.17
C PHE A 3 10.63 -7.39 -8.51
N THR A 4 9.94 -8.53 -8.46
CA THR A 4 9.22 -9.09 -9.60
C THR A 4 7.73 -9.18 -9.30
N VAL A 5 6.90 -8.92 -10.30
CA VAL A 5 5.45 -9.17 -10.24
C VAL A 5 5.10 -10.34 -11.16
N THR A 6 4.46 -11.36 -10.61
CA THR A 6 4.02 -12.56 -11.34
C THR A 6 2.55 -12.84 -11.07
N GLY A 7 1.88 -13.62 -11.93
CA GLY A 7 0.46 -13.98 -11.70
C GLY A 7 -0.51 -12.80 -11.65
N SER A 8 -0.11 -11.64 -12.18
CA SER A 8 -0.76 -10.31 -12.13
C SER A 8 -0.55 -9.50 -10.84
N ASN A 9 -0.39 -10.12 -9.67
CA ASN A 9 -0.31 -9.38 -8.41
C ASN A 9 0.60 -9.99 -7.32
N HIS A 10 1.32 -11.08 -7.61
CA HIS A 10 2.25 -11.70 -6.67
C HIS A 10 3.61 -11.00 -6.73
N VAL A 11 4.06 -10.45 -5.62
CA VAL A 11 5.30 -9.68 -5.48
C VAL A 11 6.34 -10.47 -4.69
N GLU A 12 7.53 -10.60 -5.27
CA GLU A 12 8.72 -11.11 -4.61
C GLU A 12 9.77 -9.98 -4.55
N TRP A 13 10.29 -9.66 -3.37
CA TRP A 13 11.29 -8.60 -3.16
C TRP A 13 12.15 -8.84 -1.92
N GLU A 14 13.47 -8.92 -2.08
CA GLU A 14 14.42 -8.98 -0.94
C GLU A 14 14.01 -9.96 0.17
N LYS A 15 13.62 -11.18 -0.24
CA LYS A 15 13.09 -12.29 0.59
C LYS A 15 11.63 -12.17 1.01
N TRP A 16 10.97 -11.03 0.81
CA TRP A 16 9.53 -10.89 1.02
C TRP A 16 8.73 -11.49 -0.13
N SER A 17 7.62 -12.13 0.21
CA SER A 17 6.63 -12.71 -0.69
C SER A 17 5.24 -12.21 -0.26
N VAL A 18 4.46 -11.62 -1.16
CA VAL A 18 3.15 -11.04 -0.85
C VAL A 18 2.26 -10.99 -2.09
N ASP A 19 0.97 -11.28 -1.96
CA ASP A 19 -0.03 -11.02 -3.00
C ASP A 19 -0.73 -9.69 -2.72
N VAL A 20 -0.76 -8.80 -3.73
CA VAL A 20 -1.42 -7.50 -3.63
C VAL A 20 -2.87 -7.62 -4.13
N GLY A 21 -3.80 -7.69 -3.20
CA GLY A 21 -5.23 -7.66 -3.46
C GLY A 21 -5.78 -6.24 -3.53
N PHE A 22 -6.99 -6.12 -4.07
CA PHE A 22 -7.76 -4.89 -4.05
C PHE A 22 -9.23 -5.21 -3.84
N ASP A 23 -9.86 -4.52 -2.89
CA ASP A 23 -11.28 -4.60 -2.60
C ASP A 23 -11.92 -3.21 -2.71
N VAL A 24 -13.15 -3.16 -3.21
CA VAL A 24 -13.85 -1.88 -3.44
C VAL A 24 -14.12 -1.13 -2.13
N ARG A 25 -14.30 -1.84 -1.02
CA ARG A 25 -14.49 -1.25 0.31
C ARG A 25 -13.15 -0.89 0.94
N GLU A 26 -12.24 -1.87 1.08
CA GLU A 26 -11.01 -1.73 1.88
C GLU A 26 -9.83 -1.09 1.12
N GLY A 27 -9.88 -1.02 -0.21
CA GLY A 27 -8.75 -0.60 -1.03
C GLY A 27 -7.70 -1.70 -1.14
N VAL A 28 -6.41 -1.35 -1.01
CA VAL A 28 -5.30 -2.32 -1.06
C VAL A 28 -5.38 -3.29 0.13
N VAL A 29 -5.26 -4.58 -0.18
CA VAL A 29 -5.19 -5.67 0.81
C VAL A 29 -3.94 -6.50 0.56
N LEU A 30 -3.14 -6.76 1.58
CA LEU A 30 -1.95 -7.61 1.47
C LEU A 30 -2.29 -9.03 1.94
N HIS A 31 -2.01 -10.03 1.11
CA HIS A 31 -2.23 -11.43 1.42
C HIS A 31 -0.93 -12.21 1.45
N ASN A 32 -0.91 -13.28 2.25
CA ASN A 32 0.18 -14.26 2.29
C ASN A 32 1.56 -13.66 2.54
N LEU A 33 1.64 -12.56 3.31
CA LEU A 33 2.89 -11.88 3.62
C LEU A 33 3.82 -12.83 4.36
N ALA A 34 4.94 -13.15 3.73
CA ALA A 34 5.91 -14.12 4.20
C ALA A 34 7.34 -13.64 3.95
N PHE A 35 8.29 -14.25 4.66
CA PHE A 35 9.71 -13.98 4.49
C PHE A 35 10.50 -15.27 4.26
N GLN A 36 11.39 -15.25 3.28
CA GLN A 36 12.28 -16.35 2.94
C GLN A 36 13.48 -16.38 3.90
N ASP A 37 13.54 -17.41 4.74
CA ASP A 37 14.58 -17.64 5.73
C ASP A 37 15.34 -18.93 5.40
N GLY A 38 16.49 -18.79 4.75
CA GLY A 38 17.21 -19.90 4.13
C GLY A 38 16.36 -20.53 3.02
N ASP A 39 16.10 -21.83 3.12
CA ASP A 39 15.28 -22.59 2.16
C ASP A 39 13.78 -22.60 2.51
N ARG A 40 13.37 -21.95 3.60
CA ARG A 40 11.98 -21.98 4.07
C ARG A 40 11.29 -20.63 3.92
N ARG A 41 10.14 -20.63 3.25
CA ARG A 41 9.19 -19.52 3.27
C ARG A 41 8.41 -19.54 4.59
N ARG A 42 8.57 -18.49 5.41
CA ARG A 42 7.95 -18.38 6.74
C ARG A 42 6.80 -17.38 6.68
N PRO A 43 5.53 -17.81 6.85
CA PRO A 43 4.39 -16.90 6.93
C PRO A 43 4.54 -15.92 8.10
N ILE A 44 4.12 -14.66 7.90
CA ILE A 44 4.13 -13.61 8.92
C ILE A 44 2.71 -13.08 9.14
N ILE A 45 2.05 -12.58 8.10
CA ILE A 45 0.66 -12.10 8.16
C ILE A 45 -0.12 -12.75 7.01
N ASN A 46 -1.24 -13.41 7.33
CA ASN A 46 -2.08 -14.02 6.30
C ASN A 46 -2.87 -12.97 5.51
N ARG A 47 -3.39 -11.94 6.19
CA ARG A 47 -4.11 -10.82 5.58
C ARG A 47 -3.90 -9.53 6.37
N ALA A 48 -3.55 -8.44 5.71
CA ALA A 48 -3.51 -7.09 6.26
C ALA A 48 -4.37 -6.14 5.40
N SER A 49 -5.22 -5.36 6.05
CA SER A 49 -6.08 -4.36 5.42
C SER A 49 -6.42 -3.24 6.39
N ILE A 50 -6.94 -2.14 5.86
CA ILE A 50 -7.68 -1.13 6.63
C ILE A 50 -9.16 -1.48 6.55
N ALA A 51 -9.64 -2.23 7.55
CA ALA A 51 -11.02 -2.72 7.56
C ALA A 51 -12.07 -1.64 7.86
N GLU A 52 -11.66 -0.53 8.48
CA GLU A 52 -12.50 0.63 8.73
C GLU A 52 -11.66 1.91 8.93
N MET A 53 -12.24 3.06 8.59
CA MET A 53 -11.69 4.38 8.90
C MET A 53 -12.86 5.35 9.05
N VAL A 54 -12.85 6.14 10.13
CA VAL A 54 -13.93 7.04 10.49
C VAL A 54 -13.43 8.43 10.86
N VAL A 55 -14.16 9.45 10.42
CA VAL A 55 -13.92 10.86 10.72
C VAL A 55 -15.05 11.41 11.61
N PRO A 56 -14.91 11.33 12.95
CA PRO A 56 -15.87 11.90 13.88
C PRO A 56 -15.65 13.41 14.05
N TYR A 57 -16.70 14.21 13.87
CA TYR A 57 -16.62 15.65 14.13
C TYR A 57 -16.89 15.96 15.60
N GLY A 58 -16.01 16.75 16.22
CA GLY A 58 -16.09 17.12 17.64
C GLY A 58 -16.86 18.41 17.95
N ASP A 59 -17.52 19.02 16.96
CA ASP A 59 -18.32 20.23 17.18
C ASP A 59 -19.70 19.86 17.77
N PRO A 60 -20.05 20.33 18.98
CA PRO A 60 -21.32 20.00 19.62
C PRO A 60 -22.53 20.73 19.00
N SER A 61 -22.33 21.68 18.09
CA SER A 61 -23.41 22.37 17.39
C SER A 61 -24.37 21.38 16.70
N PRO A 62 -25.70 21.54 16.81
CA PRO A 62 -26.66 20.63 16.16
C PRO A 62 -26.53 20.62 14.63
N VAL A 63 -25.83 21.60 14.04
CA VAL A 63 -25.52 21.64 12.61
C VAL A 63 -24.58 20.50 12.21
N ARG A 64 -23.64 20.10 13.08
CA ARG A 64 -22.56 19.15 12.77
C ARG A 64 -22.42 17.99 13.76
N SER A 65 -23.12 18.01 14.89
CA SER A 65 -22.99 17.00 15.95
C SER A 65 -23.34 15.58 15.54
N TRP A 66 -23.98 15.40 14.38
CA TRP A 66 -24.31 14.09 13.79
C TRP A 66 -23.23 13.57 12.84
N GLN A 67 -22.26 14.40 12.45
CA GLN A 67 -21.28 14.08 11.41
C GLN A 67 -20.22 13.09 11.91
N ASN A 68 -20.32 11.86 11.42
CA ASN A 68 -19.31 10.83 11.54
C ASN A 68 -19.28 10.13 10.18
N TYR A 69 -18.23 10.36 9.41
CA TYR A 69 -18.12 9.74 8.09
C TYR A 69 -17.27 8.48 8.20
N PHE A 70 -17.87 7.31 8.02
CA PHE A 70 -17.14 6.05 7.94
C PHE A 70 -16.68 5.86 6.50
N ASP A 71 -15.60 6.52 6.13
CA ASP A 71 -15.12 6.57 4.74
C ASP A 71 -14.94 5.18 4.13
N THR A 72 -14.44 4.20 4.90
CA THR A 72 -14.33 2.82 4.44
C THR A 72 -15.70 2.13 4.43
N GLY A 73 -16.45 2.15 5.54
CA GLY A 73 -17.69 1.39 5.69
C GLY A 73 -18.92 1.91 4.94
N GLU A 74 -19.04 3.22 4.78
CA GLU A 74 -20.20 3.90 4.18
C GLU A 74 -19.93 4.37 2.74
N TYR A 75 -18.69 4.76 2.42
CA TYR A 75 -18.33 5.34 1.12
C TYR A 75 -17.45 4.46 0.23
N LEU A 76 -16.82 3.41 0.78
CA LEU A 76 -16.01 2.45 0.03
C LEU A 76 -14.73 3.09 -0.57
N VAL A 77 -13.67 3.21 0.24
CA VAL A 77 -12.42 3.90 -0.17
C VAL A 77 -11.76 3.31 -1.42
N GLY A 78 -11.89 2.01 -1.68
CA GLY A 78 -11.38 1.41 -2.92
C GLY A 78 -12.14 1.86 -4.17
N GLN A 79 -13.42 2.21 -4.05
CA GLN A 79 -14.24 2.70 -5.17
C GLN A 79 -13.71 4.01 -5.75
N TYR A 80 -13.18 4.86 -4.88
CA TYR A 80 -12.72 6.22 -5.19
C TYR A 80 -11.21 6.33 -5.28
N ALA A 81 -10.51 5.20 -5.44
CA ALA A 81 -9.08 5.20 -5.70
C ALA A 81 -8.76 6.03 -6.96
N ASN A 82 -7.78 6.93 -6.85
CA ASN A 82 -7.35 7.79 -7.93
C ASN A 82 -6.50 7.01 -8.95
N SER A 83 -6.52 7.47 -10.20
CA SER A 83 -5.53 7.04 -11.19
C SER A 83 -4.24 7.81 -10.96
N LEU A 84 -3.17 7.12 -10.55
CA LEU A 84 -1.93 7.77 -10.11
C LEU A 84 -1.00 8.09 -11.30
N GLU A 85 -0.59 9.35 -11.40
CA GLU A 85 0.24 9.86 -12.48
C GLU A 85 1.74 9.70 -12.20
N LEU A 86 2.47 9.19 -13.19
CA LEU A 86 3.90 8.96 -13.09
C LEU A 86 4.66 10.29 -12.96
N GLY A 87 5.53 10.39 -11.96
CA GLY A 87 6.34 11.58 -11.70
C GLY A 87 5.62 12.70 -10.93
N CYS A 88 4.29 12.58 -10.74
CA CYS A 88 3.51 13.46 -9.88
C CYS A 88 3.17 12.75 -8.56
N ASP A 89 2.31 11.74 -8.63
CA ASP A 89 1.84 11.01 -7.44
C ASP A 89 2.85 9.93 -7.02
N CYS A 90 3.45 9.25 -8.01
CA CYS A 90 4.43 8.20 -7.79
C CYS A 90 5.72 8.51 -8.55
N LEU A 91 6.81 8.73 -7.81
CA LEU A 91 8.11 9.12 -8.34
C LEU A 91 9.11 7.97 -8.29
N GLY A 92 9.88 7.80 -9.37
CA GLY A 92 10.92 6.78 -9.50
C GLY A 92 10.57 5.74 -10.55
N GLU A 93 11.01 4.50 -10.32
CA GLU A 93 10.72 3.39 -11.22
C GLU A 93 9.48 2.63 -10.73
N ILE A 94 8.32 2.97 -11.29
CA ILE A 94 7.01 2.52 -10.79
C ILE A 94 6.49 1.33 -11.61
N THR A 95 6.01 0.30 -10.91
CA THR A 95 5.13 -0.71 -11.47
C THR A 95 3.71 -0.45 -10.99
N TYR A 96 2.77 -0.35 -11.91
CA TYR A 96 1.37 -0.10 -11.59
C TYR A 96 0.54 -1.38 -11.64
N LEU A 97 -0.45 -1.49 -10.77
CA LEU A 97 -1.59 -2.39 -10.96
C LEU A 97 -2.85 -1.55 -11.22
N SER A 98 -3.67 -2.01 -12.16
CA SER A 98 -4.97 -1.40 -12.48
C SER A 98 -6.09 -2.32 -12.01
N PRO A 99 -6.58 -2.19 -10.77
CA PRO A 99 -7.64 -3.05 -10.26
C PRO A 99 -8.94 -2.83 -11.01
N VAL A 100 -9.75 -3.88 -11.12
CA VAL A 100 -11.07 -3.84 -11.75
C VAL A 100 -12.13 -3.99 -10.66
N ILE A 101 -13.10 -3.07 -10.65
CA ILE A 101 -14.26 -3.10 -9.75
C ILE A 101 -15.56 -3.22 -10.57
N SER A 102 -16.69 -3.44 -9.91
CA SER A 102 -18.01 -3.36 -10.54
C SER A 102 -18.53 -1.92 -10.55
N ASP A 103 -19.18 -1.50 -11.64
CA ASP A 103 -20.10 -0.37 -11.60
C ASP A 103 -21.46 -0.78 -10.98
N ALA A 104 -22.39 0.18 -10.89
CA ALA A 104 -23.71 -0.05 -10.31
C ALA A 104 -24.60 -1.04 -11.10
N PHE A 105 -24.23 -1.38 -12.33
CA PHE A 105 -24.97 -2.28 -13.22
C PHE A 105 -24.29 -3.64 -13.39
N GLY A 106 -23.15 -3.88 -12.72
CA GLY A 106 -22.39 -5.13 -12.82
C GLY A 106 -21.34 -5.14 -13.93
N ASN A 107 -21.11 -4.02 -14.63
CA ASN A 107 -20.07 -3.95 -15.65
C ASN A 107 -18.70 -3.75 -14.99
N PRO A 108 -17.63 -4.36 -15.53
CA PRO A 108 -16.28 -4.14 -15.03
C PRO A 108 -15.79 -2.73 -15.35
N ARG A 109 -15.25 -2.04 -14.34
CA ARG A 109 -14.60 -0.75 -14.45
C ARG A 109 -13.17 -0.84 -13.93
N GLU A 110 -12.21 -0.61 -14.81
CA GLU A 110 -10.80 -0.51 -14.43
C GLU A 110 -10.52 0.84 -13.74
N ILE A 111 -9.73 0.80 -12.67
CA ILE A 111 -9.08 1.97 -12.08
C ILE A 111 -7.64 1.97 -12.59
N ARG A 112 -7.42 2.67 -13.71
CA ARG A 112 -6.10 2.72 -14.37
C ARG A 112 -5.05 3.26 -13.41
N ASN A 113 -3.93 2.55 -13.24
CA ASN A 113 -2.85 2.98 -12.36
C ASN A 113 -3.28 3.19 -10.89
N GLY A 114 -4.30 2.46 -10.43
CA GLY A 114 -4.86 2.64 -9.09
C GLY A 114 -3.93 2.24 -7.94
N ILE A 115 -2.91 1.42 -8.20
CA ILE A 115 -1.94 1.00 -7.19
C ILE A 115 -0.51 1.24 -7.72
N CYS A 116 0.31 1.92 -6.92
CA CYS A 116 1.74 2.08 -7.16
C CYS A 116 2.55 1.06 -6.38
N ILE A 117 3.50 0.41 -7.04
CA ILE A 117 4.50 -0.46 -6.43
C ILE A 117 5.89 0.02 -6.85
N HIS A 118 6.71 0.38 -5.88
CA HIS A 118 8.11 0.71 -6.12
C HIS A 118 8.97 0.38 -4.90
N GLU A 119 10.28 0.35 -5.09
CA GLU A 119 11.22 0.34 -3.98
C GLU A 119 11.93 1.69 -3.90
N GLU A 120 12.38 2.05 -2.71
CA GLU A 120 13.18 3.26 -2.51
C GLU A 120 14.30 3.03 -1.51
N ASP A 121 15.37 3.80 -1.70
CA ASP A 121 16.44 3.89 -0.72
C ASP A 121 15.92 4.43 0.61
N TRP A 122 16.38 3.82 1.70
CA TRP A 122 15.94 4.17 3.05
C TRP A 122 17.13 4.44 3.99
N GLY A 123 18.15 5.13 3.48
CA GLY A 123 19.28 5.57 4.29
C GLY A 123 20.17 4.42 4.77
N ILE A 124 20.69 4.52 6.01
CA ILE A 124 21.60 3.53 6.58
C ILE A 124 20.81 2.41 7.26
N LEU A 125 21.05 1.15 6.86
CA LEU A 125 20.50 -0.04 7.53
C LEU A 125 21.32 -0.38 8.77
N SER A 126 22.63 -0.46 8.60
CA SER A 126 23.56 -0.83 9.65
C SER A 126 24.91 -0.21 9.37
N LYS A 127 25.53 0.35 10.40
CA LYS A 127 26.86 0.95 10.33
C LYS A 127 27.59 0.67 11.64
N HIS A 128 28.85 0.25 11.51
CA HIS A 128 29.75 0.08 12.63
C HIS A 128 31.16 0.52 12.22
N SER A 129 31.85 1.19 13.13
CA SER A 129 33.24 1.60 12.97
C SER A 129 33.98 1.18 14.23
N ASP A 130 34.78 0.11 14.10
CA ASP A 130 35.44 -0.52 15.22
C ASP A 130 36.94 -0.19 15.25
N LEU A 131 37.38 0.42 16.35
CA LEU A 131 38.79 0.78 16.53
C LEU A 131 39.68 -0.46 16.76
N TRP A 132 39.18 -1.46 17.49
CA TRP A 132 40.00 -2.58 17.95
C TRP A 132 40.22 -3.61 16.85
N THR A 133 39.18 -3.91 16.09
CA THR A 133 39.31 -4.79 14.91
C THR A 133 39.77 -4.02 13.68
N GLY A 134 39.72 -2.68 13.69
CA GLY A 134 40.01 -1.82 12.55
C GLY A 134 38.95 -1.88 11.44
N ILE A 135 37.80 -2.51 11.70
CA ILE A 135 36.76 -2.76 10.69
C ILE A 135 35.82 -1.57 10.60
N ASN A 136 35.64 -1.05 9.38
CA ASN A 136 34.58 -0.13 9.03
C ASN A 136 33.54 -0.84 8.15
N TYR A 137 32.29 -0.84 8.59
CA TYR A 137 31.16 -1.49 7.92
C TYR A 137 30.01 -0.50 7.73
N THR A 138 29.40 -0.49 6.55
CA THR A 138 28.20 0.30 6.26
C THR A 138 27.35 -0.41 5.21
N ARG A 139 26.04 -0.48 5.45
CA ARG A 139 25.04 -0.94 4.49
C ARG A 139 23.85 0.01 4.48
N ARG A 140 23.24 0.14 3.31
CA ARG A 140 22.04 0.95 3.11
C ARG A 140 20.79 0.12 3.30
N ASN A 141 19.71 0.76 3.72
CA ASN A 141 18.40 0.16 3.79
C ASN A 141 17.60 0.49 2.54
N ARG A 142 16.54 -0.27 2.29
CA ARG A 142 15.52 0.02 1.29
C ARG A 142 14.16 -0.39 1.83
N ARG A 143 13.10 0.15 1.26
CA ARG A 143 11.73 -0.33 1.51
C ARG A 143 10.98 -0.53 0.20
N LEU A 144 10.13 -1.55 0.17
CA LEU A 144 9.09 -1.71 -0.85
C LEU A 144 7.85 -0.94 -0.40
N VAL A 145 7.30 -0.11 -1.28
CA VAL A 145 6.08 0.67 -1.08
C VAL A 145 5.01 0.10 -2.00
N ILE A 146 3.85 -0.19 -1.42
CA ILE A 146 2.63 -0.58 -2.13
C ILE A 146 1.56 0.40 -1.63
N SER A 147 1.08 1.27 -2.50
CA SER A 147 0.17 2.35 -2.12
C SER A 147 -0.95 2.53 -3.14
N PHE A 148 -2.05 3.13 -2.68
CA PHE A 148 -3.09 3.71 -3.51
C PHE A 148 -3.48 5.05 -2.87
N PHE A 149 -4.10 5.95 -3.63
CA PHE A 149 -4.64 7.21 -3.10
C PHE A 149 -6.13 7.25 -3.34
N THR A 150 -6.92 7.85 -2.46
CA THR A 150 -8.38 7.92 -2.58
C THR A 150 -8.89 9.29 -2.14
N THR A 151 -9.99 9.73 -2.76
CA THR A 151 -10.67 11.00 -2.43
C THR A 151 -12.10 10.73 -1.97
N ILE A 152 -12.45 11.11 -0.74
CA ILE A 152 -13.81 11.03 -0.20
C ILE A 152 -14.30 12.45 0.14
N GLY A 153 -15.12 13.01 -0.75
CA GLY A 153 -15.61 14.37 -0.60
C GLY A 153 -14.47 15.39 -0.54
N ASN A 154 -14.19 15.91 0.66
CA ASN A 154 -13.16 16.93 0.90
C ASN A 154 -11.84 16.36 1.49
N TYR A 155 -11.72 15.04 1.61
CA TYR A 155 -10.55 14.38 2.17
C TYR A 155 -9.84 13.55 1.12
N ASP A 156 -8.51 13.48 1.25
CA ASP A 156 -7.64 12.65 0.43
C ASP A 156 -6.71 11.84 1.34
N TYR A 157 -6.54 10.55 1.05
CA TYR A 157 -5.76 9.61 1.85
C TYR A 157 -4.87 8.75 0.95
N GLY A 158 -3.68 8.38 1.43
CA GLY A 158 -2.76 7.45 0.77
C GLY A 158 -1.92 6.62 1.72
#